data_AF-A0A2D4G288-F1
#
_entry.id   AF-A0A2D4G288-F1
#
_cell.length_a   1.000
_cell.length_b   1.000
_cell.length_c   1.000
_cell.angle_alpha   90.00
_cell.angle_beta   90.00
_cell.angle_gamma   90.00
#
_symmetry.space_group_name_H-M   'P 1'
#
loop_
_entity.id
_entity.type
_entity.pdbx_description
1 polymer ?
#
loop_
_entity_poly.entity_id
_entity_poly.type
_entity_poly.pdbx_seq_one_letter_code
_entity_poly.pdbx_strand_id
1 'polypeptide(L)'
;MIGKAGGVSLSKVERSTDQVIKPVNVEALSKWVGKIPADVLQDMPVIAPMLGKLGYDPYANPPNYGKPDQKVLENTRRVYKGEFQLPDFLKEMSQTDAVD
;
A
#
# COMPACT_ATOMS: atom_id res chain seq x y z
N MET A 1 -18.98 5.51 3.17
CA MET A 1 -18.18 6.73 3.46
C MET A 1 -17.19 6.39 4.56
N ILE A 2 -15.99 6.96 4.51
CA ILE A 2 -14.93 6.72 5.52
C ILE A 2 -15.08 7.76 6.64
N GLY A 3 -15.03 7.34 7.91
CA GLY A 3 -15.08 8.24 9.08
C GLY A 3 -16.44 8.84 9.44
N LYS A 4 -17.57 8.27 8.97
CA LYS A 4 -18.94 8.73 9.29
C LYS A 4 -19.75 7.64 9.99
N ALA A 5 -20.80 8.02 10.73
CA ALA A 5 -21.76 7.10 11.31
C ALA A 5 -22.37 6.19 10.23
N GLY A 6 -22.30 4.86 10.43
CA GLY A 6 -22.69 3.86 9.43
C GLY A 6 -21.66 3.62 8.30
N GLY A 7 -20.47 4.21 8.40
CA GLY A 7 -19.35 4.04 7.47
C GLY A 7 -18.18 3.24 8.07
N VAL A 8 -17.05 3.22 7.36
CA VAL A 8 -15.80 2.60 7.85
C VAL A 8 -15.19 3.51 8.92
N SER A 9 -15.10 3.04 10.16
CA SER A 9 -14.41 3.75 11.24
C SER A 9 -12.90 3.56 11.10
N LEU A 10 -12.12 4.63 11.24
CA LEU A 10 -10.66 4.61 11.18
C LEU A 10 -10.07 5.24 12.43
N SER A 11 -9.02 4.61 12.96
CA SER A 11 -8.25 5.14 14.08
C SER A 11 -7.25 6.18 13.61
N LYS A 12 -7.14 7.32 14.30
CA LYS A 12 -6.15 8.35 13.96
C LYS A 12 -4.70 7.91 14.20
N VAL A 13 -4.49 6.92 15.07
CA VAL A 13 -3.15 6.48 15.53
C VAL A 13 -2.67 5.20 14.86
N GLU A 14 -3.52 4.55 14.06
CA GLU A 14 -3.14 3.34 13.32
C GLU A 14 -2.26 3.69 12.11
N ARG A 15 -1.14 2.98 11.96
CA ARG A 15 -0.14 3.22 10.90
C ARG A 15 -0.63 2.95 9.48
N SER A 16 -1.78 2.30 9.33
CA SER A 16 -2.36 2.00 8.02
C SER A 16 -3.49 2.94 7.61
N THR A 17 -3.86 3.89 8.46
CA THR A 17 -4.97 4.82 8.23
C THR A 17 -4.74 5.70 7.01
N ASP A 18 -3.52 6.18 6.81
CA ASP A 18 -3.07 6.97 5.64
C ASP A 18 -3.15 6.20 4.31
N GLN A 19 -3.06 4.88 4.35
CA GLN A 19 -3.17 4.03 3.17
C GLN A 19 -4.62 3.66 2.87
N VAL A 20 -5.41 3.34 3.89
CA VAL A 20 -6.80 2.84 3.75
C VAL A 20 -7.78 3.94 3.33
N ILE A 21 -7.45 5.22 3.55
CA ILE A 21 -8.24 6.35 3.02
C ILE A 21 -8.20 6.46 1.49
N LYS A 22 -7.17 5.88 0.84
CA LYS A 22 -7.01 5.88 -0.61
C LYS A 22 -7.86 4.76 -1.21
N PRO A 23 -8.40 4.92 -2.43
CA PRO A 23 -9.04 3.82 -3.11
C PRO A 23 -8.03 2.69 -3.39
N VAL A 24 -8.51 1.45 -3.52
CA VAL A 24 -7.69 0.30 -3.87
C VAL A 24 -6.85 0.61 -5.12
N ASN A 25 -5.54 0.48 -4.99
CA ASN A 25 -4.54 0.87 -5.97
C ASN A 25 -3.36 -0.13 -5.96
N VAL A 26 -2.47 -0.04 -6.94
CA VAL A 26 -1.32 -0.95 -7.08
C VAL A 26 0.02 -0.34 -6.66
N GLU A 27 0.01 0.83 -6.03
CA GLU A 27 1.23 1.60 -5.74
C GLU A 27 2.24 0.78 -4.91
N ALA A 28 1.77 -0.05 -3.99
CA ALA A 28 2.61 -0.76 -3.03
C ALA A 28 3.10 -2.15 -3.49
N LEU A 29 2.61 -2.71 -4.60
CA LEU A 29 2.83 -4.13 -4.96
C LEU A 29 4.31 -4.52 -5.09
N SER A 30 5.11 -3.66 -5.71
CA SER A 30 6.51 -3.97 -6.06
C SER A 30 7.50 -2.95 -5.50
N LYS A 31 7.12 -2.13 -4.51
CA LYS A 31 7.98 -1.08 -3.94
C LYS A 31 9.21 -1.62 -3.18
N TRP A 32 9.15 -2.88 -2.75
CA TRP A 32 10.24 -3.54 -2.03
C TRP A 32 11.40 -3.98 -2.95
N VAL A 33 11.17 -4.04 -4.26
CA VAL A 33 12.17 -4.45 -5.25
C VAL A 33 13.38 -3.52 -5.16
N GLY A 34 14.57 -4.10 -5.09
CA GLY A 34 15.83 -3.37 -4.92
C GLY A 34 16.09 -2.83 -3.50
N LYS A 35 15.23 -3.14 -2.51
CA LYS A 35 15.44 -2.79 -1.09
C LYS A 35 15.99 -3.95 -0.25
N ILE A 36 15.89 -5.17 -0.75
CA ILE A 36 16.39 -6.38 -0.09
C ILE A 36 17.87 -6.58 -0.48
N PRO A 37 18.78 -6.81 0.48
CA PRO A 37 20.18 -7.13 0.21
C PRO A 37 20.36 -8.37 -0.68
N ALA A 38 21.43 -8.40 -1.48
CA ALA A 38 21.66 -9.44 -2.48
C ALA A 38 21.87 -10.84 -1.87
N ASP A 39 22.54 -10.91 -0.72
CA ASP A 39 22.72 -12.13 0.08
C ASP A 39 21.37 -12.70 0.55
N VAL A 40 20.49 -11.84 1.05
CA VAL A 40 19.13 -12.23 1.47
C VAL A 40 18.29 -12.70 0.27
N LEU A 41 18.45 -12.09 -0.90
CA LEU A 41 17.77 -12.52 -2.12
C LEU A 41 18.25 -13.90 -2.59
N GLN A 42 19.55 -14.14 -2.53
CA GLN A 42 20.13 -15.44 -2.88
C GLN A 42 19.58 -16.56 -1.97
N ASP A 43 19.43 -16.27 -0.68
CA ASP A 43 18.97 -17.22 0.33
C ASP A 43 17.45 -17.18 0.56
N MET A 44 16.70 -16.40 -0.22
CA MET A 44 15.25 -16.21 -0.06
C MET A 44 14.44 -17.52 0.02
N PRO A 45 14.71 -18.57 -0.79
CA PRO A 45 13.99 -19.85 -0.68
C PRO A 45 14.25 -20.58 0.65
N VAL A 46 15.43 -20.38 1.24
CA VAL A 46 15.84 -21.00 2.52
C VAL A 46 15.27 -20.20 3.69
N ILE A 47 15.37 -18.87 3.63
CA ILE A 47 14.86 -17.94 4.65
C ILE A 47 13.32 -17.98 4.71
N ALA A 48 12.67 -18.02 3.55
CA ALA A 48 11.23 -17.90 3.42
C ALA A 48 10.62 -19.00 2.52
N PRO A 49 10.68 -20.28 2.91
CA PRO A 49 10.12 -21.39 2.14
C PRO A 49 8.59 -21.30 1.96
N MET A 50 7.93 -20.49 2.79
CA MET A 50 6.49 -20.21 2.68
C MET A 50 6.14 -19.43 1.41
N LEU A 51 7.06 -18.67 0.81
CA LEU A 51 6.79 -17.96 -0.46
C LEU A 51 6.34 -18.94 -1.54
N GLY A 52 7.11 -20.01 -1.77
CA GLY A 52 6.77 -21.04 -2.74
C GLY A 52 5.46 -21.76 -2.41
N LYS A 53 5.21 -22.06 -1.13
CA LYS A 53 3.96 -22.70 -0.68
C LYS A 53 2.73 -21.81 -0.90
N LEU A 54 2.90 -20.50 -0.86
CA LEU A 54 1.84 -19.51 -1.08
C LEU A 54 1.73 -19.08 -2.56
N GLY A 55 2.55 -19.65 -3.45
CA GLY A 55 2.53 -19.37 -4.89
C GLY A 55 3.38 -18.18 -5.33
N TYR A 56 4.22 -17.63 -4.45
CA TYR A 56 5.20 -16.61 -4.79
C TYR A 56 6.55 -17.26 -5.14
N ASP A 57 7.08 -16.97 -6.33
CA ASP A 57 8.40 -17.46 -6.74
C ASP A 57 9.50 -16.77 -5.90
N PRO A 58 10.24 -17.51 -5.03
CA PRO A 58 11.26 -16.92 -4.18
C PRO A 58 12.51 -16.44 -4.95
N TYR A 59 12.64 -16.80 -6.23
CA TYR A 59 13.73 -16.35 -7.10
C TYR A 59 13.35 -15.15 -7.98
N ALA A 60 12.06 -14.79 -8.03
CA ALA A 60 11.58 -13.65 -8.82
C ALA A 60 11.57 -12.36 -7.99
N ASN A 61 12.11 -11.27 -8.55
CA ASN A 61 12.17 -9.97 -7.88
C ASN A 61 11.79 -8.82 -8.83
N PRO A 62 10.48 -8.44 -8.91
CA PRO A 62 9.34 -9.06 -8.24
C PRO A 62 8.78 -10.27 -9.03
N PRO A 63 7.97 -11.14 -8.38
CA PRO A 63 7.09 -12.06 -9.07
C PRO A 63 6.07 -11.34 -9.96
N ASN A 64 5.56 -12.04 -10.97
CA ASN A 64 4.43 -11.55 -11.77
C ASN A 64 3.11 -11.74 -10.99
N TYR A 65 2.62 -10.66 -10.36
CA TYR A 65 1.35 -10.65 -9.64
C TYR A 65 0.10 -10.57 -10.54
N GLY A 66 0.30 -10.53 -11.86
CA GLY A 66 -0.77 -10.35 -12.84
C GLY A 66 -0.98 -8.89 -13.24
N LYS A 67 -2.07 -8.66 -14.00
CA LYS A 67 -2.45 -7.33 -14.49
C LYS A 67 -3.65 -6.82 -13.69
N PRO A 68 -3.62 -5.58 -13.18
CA PRO A 68 -4.75 -5.01 -12.46
C PRO A 68 -5.92 -4.71 -13.41
N ASP A 69 -7.14 -4.77 -12.87
CA ASP A 69 -8.34 -4.34 -13.56
C ASP A 69 -8.29 -2.83 -13.89
N GLN A 70 -9.01 -2.44 -14.94
CA GLN A 70 -9.10 -1.05 -15.40
C GLN A 70 -9.50 -0.08 -14.27
N LYS A 71 -10.45 -0.48 -13.41
CA LYS A 71 -10.87 0.32 -12.25
C LYS A 71 -9.72 0.60 -11.27
N VAL A 72 -8.86 -0.39 -11.02
CA VAL A 72 -7.72 -0.25 -10.10
C VAL A 72 -6.63 0.61 -10.73
N LEU A 73 -6.43 0.51 -12.05
CA LEU A 73 -5.55 1.41 -12.80
C LEU A 73 -6.00 2.86 -12.69
N GLU A 74 -7.29 3.13 -12.87
CA GLU A 74 -7.88 4.47 -12.71
C GLU A 74 -7.75 5.00 -11.28
N ASN A 75 -8.05 4.17 -10.27
CA ASN A 75 -7.83 4.52 -8.87
C ASN A 75 -6.37 4.89 -8.60
N THR A 76 -5.43 4.11 -9.13
CA THR A 76 -3.99 4.36 -8.96
C THR A 76 -3.59 5.70 -9.58
N ARG A 77 -4.08 6.03 -10.78
CA ARG A 77 -3.88 7.36 -11.39
C ARG A 77 -4.44 8.48 -10.54
N ARG A 78 -5.64 8.31 -9.98
CA ARG A 78 -6.27 9.29 -9.07
C ARG A 78 -5.45 9.50 -7.80
N VAL A 79 -4.91 8.42 -7.21
CA VAL A 79 -4.02 8.51 -6.04
C VAL A 79 -2.77 9.33 -6.36
N TYR A 80 -2.13 9.10 -7.52
CA TYR A 80 -0.97 9.89 -7.92
C TYR A 80 -1.28 11.38 -8.16
N LYS A 81 -2.52 11.70 -8.52
CA LYS A 81 -3.00 13.09 -8.65
C LYS A 81 -3.47 13.71 -7.33
N GLY A 82 -3.45 12.96 -6.21
CA GLY A 82 -3.99 13.42 -4.93
C GLY A 82 -5.53 13.43 -4.86
N GLU A 83 -6.22 12.78 -5.81
CA GLU A 83 -7.68 12.83 -5.96
C GLU A 83 -8.40 11.78 -5.08
N PHE A 84 -8.22 11.87 -3.77
CA PHE A 84 -8.90 11.04 -2.77
C PHE A 84 -9.41 11.88 -1.59
N GLN A 85 -10.42 11.37 -0.89
CA GLN A 85 -11.06 12.10 0.20
C GLN A 85 -10.28 11.89 1.50
N LEU A 86 -9.75 12.97 2.05
CA LEU A 86 -9.23 12.99 3.41
C LEU A 86 -10.40 13.07 4.41
N PRO A 87 -10.44 12.19 5.44
CA PRO A 87 -11.29 12.39 6.61
C PRO A 87 -10.96 13.70 7.31
N ASP A 88 -11.96 14.35 7.90
CA ASP A 88 -11.79 15.69 8.51
C ASP A 88 -10.70 15.71 9.59
N PHE A 89 -10.58 14.64 10.35
CA PHE A 89 -9.55 14.52 11.37
C PHE A 89 -8.10 14.44 10.85
N LEU A 90 -7.87 14.03 9.60
CA LEU A 90 -6.53 14.05 9.00
C LEU A 90 -6.23 15.41 8.36
N LYS A 91 -7.28 16.16 7.96
CA LYS A 91 -7.11 17.54 7.47
C LYS A 91 -6.56 18.45 8.58
N GLU A 92 -7.05 18.27 9.80
CA GLU A 92 -6.59 19.02 10.98
C GLU A 92 -5.08 18.82 11.25
N MET A 93 -4.58 17.57 11.17
CA MET A 93 -3.14 17.28 11.34
C MET A 93 -2.26 17.96 10.28
N SER A 94 -2.69 17.93 9.01
CA SER A 94 -1.93 18.56 7.92
C SER A 94 -1.78 20.08 8.07
N GLN A 95 -2.67 20.73 8.83
CA GLN A 95 -2.60 22.16 9.11
C GLN A 95 -1.74 22.47 10.34
N THR A 96 -1.74 21.62 11.36
CA THR A 96 -0.89 21.81 12.55
C THR A 96 0.59 21.55 12.27
N ASP A 97 0.91 20.61 11.37
CA ASP A 97 2.29 20.29 11.00
C ASP A 97 2.92 21.31 10.02
N ALA A 98 2.14 22.28 9.52
CA ALA A 98 2.59 23.30 8.58
C ALA A 98 2.96 24.64 9.26
N VAL A 99 2.89 24.73 10.59
CA VAL A 99 3.11 25.96 11.37
C VAL A 99 4.37 25.89 12.25
N ASP A 100 5.13 24.80 12.20
CA ASP A 100 6.45 24.66 12.86
C ASP A 100 7.59 24.48 11.85
#